data_AF-A0A7K1J5J9-F1
#
_entry.id   AF-A0A7K1J5J9-F1
#
_cell.length_a   1.000
_cell.length_b   1.000
_cell.length_c   1.000
_cell.angle_alpha   90.00
_cell.angle_beta   90.00
_cell.angle_gamma   90.00
#
_symmetry.space_group_name_H-M   'P 1'
#
loop_
_entity.id
_entity.type
_entity.pdbx_description
1 polymer ?
#
loop_
_entity_poly.entity_id
_entity_poly.type
_entity_poly.pdbx_seq_one_letter_code
_entity_poly.pdbx_strand_id
1 'polypeptide(L)'
;MEGAYNMLFLSPHKRASVPGMAVMFNKIQAMFPGAPFFYLSTSPWNVESSIRNFLIDYGFPDGALLLRDLDPRPKTFVPSGVQHKLEYAEQLMEDFSDMKFILIGDDGQKDPTTYAQIAKRYPGRILAIGIRQLSPRESSGSFGTVSGFSTTQPIPVTDVPVFTGTTGANIMKTMLPYLQQFV
;
A
#
# COMPACT_ATOMS: atom_id res chain seq x y z
N MET A 1 -1.04 27.90 -6.25
CA MET A 1 0.02 27.44 -5.32
C MET A 1 -0.08 25.94 -5.25
N GLU A 2 1.01 25.28 -5.64
CA GLU A 2 1.10 23.91 -6.10
C GLU A 2 0.88 22.90 -4.97
N GLY A 3 -0.08 21.99 -5.18
CA GLY A 3 -0.26 20.80 -4.36
C GLY A 3 0.80 19.76 -4.71
N ALA A 4 1.47 19.24 -3.68
CA ALA A 4 2.43 18.17 -3.80
C ALA A 4 1.77 16.93 -4.42
N TYR A 5 2.14 16.63 -5.66
CA TYR A 5 1.77 15.41 -6.36
C TYR A 5 2.57 14.25 -5.74
N ASN A 6 1.91 13.40 -4.95
CA ASN A 6 2.46 12.11 -4.56
C ASN A 6 2.66 11.29 -5.84
N MET A 7 3.91 11.22 -6.30
CA MET A 7 4.32 10.63 -7.56
C MET A 7 4.10 9.12 -7.54
N LEU A 8 2.92 8.71 -8.00
CA LEU A 8 2.76 7.48 -8.79
C LEU A 8 2.78 7.78 -10.31
N PHE A 9 3.01 9.03 -10.71
CA PHE A 9 2.97 9.47 -12.10
C PHE A 9 4.11 10.45 -12.42
N LEU A 10 5.27 9.90 -12.79
CA LEU A 10 6.32 10.61 -13.53
C LEU A 10 6.23 10.16 -15.00
N SER A 11 5.71 11.04 -15.86
CA SER A 11 5.79 11.07 -17.34
C SER A 11 5.40 9.81 -18.15
N PRO A 12 4.79 9.95 -19.35
CA PRO A 12 4.22 8.85 -20.14
C PRO A 12 5.19 7.73 -20.58
N HIS A 13 6.49 7.86 -20.34
CA HIS A 13 7.52 6.89 -20.79
C HIS A 13 8.27 6.18 -19.65
N LYS A 14 7.88 6.36 -18.38
CA LYS A 14 8.53 5.69 -17.21
C LYS A 14 7.56 4.96 -16.26
N ARG A 15 6.35 4.64 -16.72
CA ARG A 15 5.43 3.72 -16.02
C ARG A 15 5.97 2.29 -16.18
N ALA A 16 6.68 1.76 -15.21
CA ALA A 16 6.91 0.32 -15.12
C ALA A 16 6.34 -0.16 -13.80
N SER A 17 5.51 -1.19 -13.83
CA SER A 17 5.13 -1.88 -12.60
C SER A 17 6.39 -2.38 -11.90
N VAL A 18 6.39 -2.31 -10.57
CA VAL A 18 7.44 -2.91 -9.75
C VAL A 18 7.58 -4.39 -10.12
N PRO A 19 8.80 -4.86 -10.47
CA PRO A 19 9.00 -6.24 -10.89
C PRO A 19 8.38 -7.24 -9.90
N GLY A 20 7.56 -8.14 -10.42
CA GLY A 20 6.96 -9.22 -9.65
C GLY A 20 5.83 -8.84 -8.68
N MET A 21 5.40 -7.58 -8.57
CA MET A 21 4.30 -7.20 -7.66
C MET A 21 2.95 -7.77 -8.12
N ALA A 22 2.60 -7.61 -9.40
CA ALA A 22 1.38 -8.20 -9.94
C ALA A 22 1.39 -9.74 -9.79
N VAL A 23 2.52 -10.38 -10.06
CA VAL A 23 2.69 -11.84 -9.88
C VAL A 23 2.49 -12.25 -8.42
N MET A 24 3.07 -11.51 -7.47
CA MET A 24 2.87 -11.75 -6.05
C MET A 24 1.39 -11.64 -5.66
N PHE A 25 0.70 -10.59 -6.11
CA PHE A 25 -0.70 -10.36 -5.76
C PHE A 25 -1.61 -11.45 -6.34
N ASN A 26 -1.40 -11.83 -7.60
CA ASN A 26 -2.13 -12.93 -8.22
C ASN A 26 -1.87 -14.28 -7.53
N LYS A 27 -0.65 -14.54 -7.05
CA LYS A 27 -0.36 -15.76 -6.26
C LYS A 27 -1.10 -15.75 -4.92
N ILE A 28 -1.20 -14.60 -4.25
CA ILE A 28 -1.99 -14.45 -3.02
C ILE A 28 -3.48 -14.67 -3.32
N GLN A 29 -4.01 -14.06 -4.38
CA GLN A 29 -5.40 -14.26 -4.82
C GLN A 29 -5.69 -15.73 -5.13
N ALA A 30 -4.77 -16.44 -5.77
CA ALA A 30 -4.91 -17.86 -6.07
C ALA A 30 -4.88 -18.74 -4.80
N MET A 31 -4.13 -18.34 -3.77
CA MET A 31 -4.11 -19.01 -2.47
C MET A 31 -5.40 -18.78 -1.68
N PHE A 32 -6.02 -17.61 -1.83
CA PHE A 32 -7.24 -17.22 -1.14
C PHE A 32 -8.31 -16.74 -2.13
N PRO A 33 -8.92 -17.64 -2.94
CA PRO A 33 -9.80 -17.25 -4.05
C PRO A 33 -11.06 -16.48 -3.62
N GLY A 34 -11.52 -16.67 -2.38
CA GLY A 34 -12.65 -15.93 -1.81
C GLY A 34 -12.28 -14.62 -1.10
N ALA A 35 -10.98 -14.28 -1.02
CA ALA A 35 -10.55 -13.05 -0.38
C ALA A 35 -10.68 -11.87 -1.37
N PRO A 36 -11.38 -10.78 -1.01
CA PRO A 36 -11.44 -9.58 -1.83
C PRO A 36 -10.10 -8.83 -1.80
N PHE A 37 -9.79 -8.16 -2.90
CA PHE A 37 -8.62 -7.28 -3.01
C PHE A 37 -9.04 -5.82 -2.85
N PHE A 38 -8.34 -5.07 -2.00
CA PHE A 38 -8.55 -3.64 -1.80
C PHE A 38 -7.29 -2.86 -2.14
N TYR A 39 -7.41 -1.87 -3.03
CA TYR A 39 -6.36 -0.94 -3.37
C TYR A 39 -6.61 0.38 -2.68
N LEU A 40 -5.75 0.74 -1.72
CA LEU A 40 -5.90 1.97 -0.94
C LEU A 40 -4.88 3.01 -1.39
N SER A 41 -5.35 4.13 -1.93
CA SER A 41 -4.50 5.23 -2.38
C SER A 41 -4.87 6.56 -1.73
N THR A 42 -3.85 7.35 -1.40
CA THR A 42 -4.03 8.75 -0.97
C THR A 42 -4.23 9.70 -2.16
N SER A 43 -4.22 9.17 -3.38
CA SER A 43 -4.52 9.94 -4.59
C SER A 43 -5.98 10.39 -4.61
N PRO A 44 -6.26 11.57 -5.20
CA PRO A 44 -7.63 12.06 -5.38
C PRO A 44 -8.49 11.16 -6.27
N TRP A 45 -9.81 11.20 -6.09
CA TRP A 45 -10.74 10.40 -6.88
C TRP A 45 -10.70 10.68 -8.40
N ASN A 46 -10.30 11.88 -8.82
CA ASN A 46 -10.27 12.25 -10.25
C ASN A 46 -9.22 11.48 -11.09
N VAL A 47 -8.27 10.77 -10.44
CA VAL A 47 -7.29 9.93 -11.15
C VAL A 47 -7.68 8.45 -11.17
N GLU A 48 -8.88 8.08 -10.71
CA GLU A 48 -9.34 6.69 -10.61
C GLU A 48 -9.12 5.92 -11.91
N SER A 49 -9.59 6.45 -13.04
CA SER A 49 -9.50 5.76 -14.33
C SER A 49 -8.04 5.49 -14.73
N SER A 50 -7.11 6.41 -14.43
CA SER A 50 -5.69 6.20 -14.71
C SER A 50 -5.08 5.10 -13.83
N ILE A 51 -5.52 4.99 -12.57
CA ILE A 51 -5.04 3.94 -11.66
C ILE A 51 -5.64 2.59 -12.06
N ARG A 52 -6.94 2.56 -12.36
CA ARG A 52 -7.63 1.34 -12.79
C ARG A 52 -7.04 0.78 -14.08
N ASN A 53 -6.79 1.64 -15.08
CA ASN A 53 -6.12 1.22 -16.31
C ASN A 53 -4.72 0.67 -16.04
N PHE A 54 -3.94 1.30 -15.16
CA PHE A 54 -2.64 0.75 -14.76
C PHE A 54 -2.77 -0.65 -14.13
N LEU A 55 -3.71 -0.85 -13.20
CA LEU A 55 -3.89 -2.18 -12.58
C LEU A 55 -4.23 -3.25 -13.64
N ILE A 56 -5.11 -2.92 -14.59
CA ILE A 56 -5.49 -3.81 -15.69
C ILE A 56 -4.31 -4.07 -16.63
N ASP A 57 -3.64 -3.02 -17.11
CA ASP A 57 -2.55 -3.09 -18.10
C ASP A 57 -1.36 -3.92 -17.58
N TYR A 58 -1.10 -3.90 -16.27
CA TYR A 58 -0.02 -4.66 -15.64
C TYR A 58 -0.50 -5.97 -14.99
N GLY A 59 -1.77 -6.36 -15.18
CA GLY A 59 -2.31 -7.64 -14.76
C GLY A 59 -2.39 -7.83 -13.25
N PHE A 60 -2.70 -6.78 -12.50
CA PHE A 60 -3.05 -6.90 -11.08
C PHE A 60 -4.43 -7.55 -10.91
N PRO A 61 -4.70 -8.26 -9.79
CA PRO A 61 -6.02 -8.82 -9.55
C PRO A 61 -7.09 -7.74 -9.49
N ASP A 62 -8.32 -8.11 -9.84
CA ASP A 62 -9.45 -7.19 -9.70
C ASP A 62 -9.74 -6.89 -8.22
N GLY A 63 -10.17 -5.67 -7.94
CA GLY A 63 -10.35 -5.20 -6.58
C GLY A 63 -10.96 -3.81 -6.47
N ALA A 64 -11.49 -3.52 -5.29
CA ALA A 64 -12.05 -2.22 -4.99
C ALA A 64 -10.92 -1.19 -4.85
N LEU A 65 -11.06 -0.04 -5.52
CA LEU A 65 -10.11 1.06 -5.47
C LEU A 65 -10.64 2.16 -4.54
N LEU A 66 -10.04 2.28 -3.37
CA LEU A 66 -10.38 3.25 -2.33
C LEU A 66 -9.46 4.47 -2.48
N LEU A 67 -10.05 5.58 -2.92
CA LEU A 67 -9.34 6.85 -3.16
C LEU A 67 -9.70 7.88 -2.11
N ARG A 68 -8.89 8.93 -2.06
CA ARG A 68 -9.18 10.07 -1.21
C ARG A 68 -10.29 10.92 -1.80
N ASP A 69 -11.30 11.19 -0.98
CA ASP A 69 -12.29 12.22 -1.24
C ASP A 69 -11.62 13.61 -1.11
N LEU A 70 -11.34 14.23 -2.26
CA LEU A 70 -11.07 15.65 -2.33
C LEU A 70 -12.41 16.37 -2.49
N ASP A 71 -13.09 16.59 -1.37
CA ASP A 71 -14.23 17.50 -1.35
C ASP A 71 -13.73 18.94 -1.56
N PRO A 72 -14.15 19.62 -2.64
CA PRO A 72 -13.68 20.97 -2.95
C PRO A 72 -14.29 22.04 -2.03
N ARG A 73 -15.22 21.69 -1.14
CA ARG A 73 -15.73 22.62 -0.11
C ARG A 73 -14.62 22.93 0.90
N PRO A 74 -14.54 24.18 1.42
CA PRO A 74 -13.59 24.51 2.47
C PRO A 74 -13.91 23.70 3.73
N LYS A 75 -13.24 22.55 3.89
CA LYS A 75 -13.22 21.81 5.13
C LYS A 75 -12.22 22.51 6.06
N THR A 76 -12.64 22.79 7.28
CA THR A 76 -11.76 23.29 8.36
C THR A 76 -10.64 22.29 8.72
N PHE A 77 -10.71 21.06 8.20
CA PHE A 77 -9.76 19.99 8.43
C PHE A 77 -9.56 19.13 7.17
N VAL A 78 -8.31 18.97 6.73
CA VAL A 78 -7.92 18.03 5.67
C VAL A 78 -7.16 16.87 6.34
N PRO A 79 -7.73 15.64 6.35
CA PRO A 79 -7.08 14.50 6.99
C PRO A 79 -5.70 14.20 6.39
N SER A 80 -4.73 13.88 7.25
CA SER A 80 -3.41 13.45 6.80
C SER A 80 -3.46 12.12 6.02
N GLY A 81 -2.44 11.81 5.23
CA GLY A 81 -2.32 10.52 4.52
C GLY A 81 -2.48 9.31 5.44
N VAL A 82 -1.89 9.40 6.63
CA VAL A 82 -1.96 8.36 7.67
C VAL A 82 -3.37 8.25 8.21
N GLN A 83 -3.99 9.38 8.57
CA GLN A 83 -5.33 9.40 9.15
C GLN A 83 -6.34 8.75 8.18
N HIS A 84 -6.22 9.08 6.91
CA HIS A 84 -7.08 8.52 5.86
C HIS A 84 -6.89 7.01 5.68
N LYS A 85 -5.65 6.52 5.73
CA LYS A 85 -5.39 5.07 5.63
C LYS A 85 -5.89 4.31 6.85
N LEU A 86 -5.74 4.90 8.04
CA LEU A 86 -6.27 4.33 9.28
C LEU A 86 -7.80 4.27 9.25
N GLU A 87 -8.47 5.36 8.89
CA GLU A 87 -9.94 5.40 8.82
C GLU A 87 -10.50 4.32 7.89
N TYR A 88 -9.93 4.16 6.69
CA TYR A 88 -10.36 3.09 5.79
C TYR A 88 -10.03 1.70 6.30
N ALA A 89 -8.86 1.50 6.91
CA ALA A 89 -8.54 0.21 7.50
C ALA A 89 -9.49 -0.13 8.66
N GLU A 90 -9.84 0.84 9.50
CA GLU A 90 -10.81 0.68 10.58
C GLU A 90 -12.19 0.32 10.04
N GLN A 91 -12.65 1.01 9.00
CA GLN A 91 -13.91 0.70 8.33
C GLN A 91 -13.91 -0.72 7.76
N LEU A 92 -12.85 -1.15 7.07
CA LEU A 92 -12.75 -2.52 6.56
C LEU A 92 -12.72 -3.56 7.69
N MET A 93 -12.08 -3.24 8.81
CA MET A 93 -12.07 -4.15 9.98
C MET A 93 -13.45 -4.32 10.60
N GLU A 94 -14.27 -3.27 10.56
CA GLU A 94 -15.66 -3.27 11.03
C GLU A 94 -16.60 -3.99 10.05
N ASP A 95 -16.53 -3.63 8.77
CA ASP A 95 -17.38 -4.20 7.70
C ASP A 95 -17.15 -5.71 7.53
N PHE A 96 -15.92 -6.17 7.79
CA PHE A 96 -15.52 -7.58 7.66
C PHE A 96 -15.04 -8.17 8.98
N SER A 97 -15.87 -8.10 10.02
CA SER A 97 -15.53 -8.44 11.42
C SER A 97 -14.90 -9.83 11.66
N ASP A 98 -15.07 -10.78 10.74
CA ASP A 98 -14.53 -12.15 10.85
C ASP A 98 -13.32 -12.42 9.93
N MET A 99 -12.99 -11.51 9.02
CA MET A 99 -11.90 -11.69 8.06
C MET A 99 -10.54 -11.28 8.60
N LYS A 100 -9.49 -12.04 8.28
CA LYS A 100 -8.11 -11.61 8.54
C LYS A 100 -7.52 -10.93 7.32
N PHE A 101 -6.57 -10.03 7.55
CA PHE A 101 -6.01 -9.17 6.52
C PHE A 101 -4.51 -9.43 6.30
N ILE A 102 -4.08 -9.25 5.05
CA ILE A 102 -2.67 -9.16 4.66
C ILE A 102 -2.46 -7.71 4.21
N LEU A 103 -1.53 -7.00 4.86
CA LEU A 103 -1.28 -5.59 4.57
C LEU A 103 -0.03 -5.47 3.70
N ILE A 104 -0.13 -4.80 2.55
CA ILE A 104 1.02 -4.64 1.63
C ILE A 104 1.16 -3.16 1.28
N GLY A 105 2.37 -2.60 1.43
CA GLY A 105 2.64 -1.18 1.22
C GLY A 105 4.11 -0.90 0.96
N ASP A 106 4.53 0.36 1.05
CA ASP A 106 5.92 0.80 0.82
C ASP A 106 6.49 1.69 1.94
N ASP A 107 7.82 1.67 2.11
CA ASP A 107 8.53 2.45 3.14
C ASP A 107 8.86 3.90 2.75
N GLY A 108 8.51 4.31 1.53
CA GLY A 108 8.55 5.70 1.07
C GLY A 108 7.38 6.52 1.58
N GLN A 109 6.28 5.85 1.91
CA GLN A 109 5.13 6.41 2.61
C GLN A 109 5.16 6.02 4.09
N LYS A 110 4.14 6.46 4.83
CA LYS A 110 3.99 6.13 6.25
C LYS A 110 3.34 4.75 6.48
N ASP A 111 3.51 3.81 5.55
CA ASP A 111 2.84 2.50 5.60
C ASP A 111 3.38 1.62 6.74
N PRO A 112 4.70 1.53 6.99
CA PRO A 112 5.22 0.83 8.15
C PRO A 112 4.56 1.28 9.46
N THR A 113 4.55 2.59 9.72
CA THR A 113 3.94 3.15 10.94
C THR A 113 2.44 2.88 11.00
N THR A 114 1.73 3.04 9.88
CA THR A 114 0.28 2.83 9.79
C THR A 114 -0.08 1.37 10.06
N TYR A 115 0.63 0.42 9.44
CA TYR A 115 0.39 -1.01 9.61
C TYR A 115 0.75 -1.48 11.02
N ALA A 116 1.78 -0.90 11.65
CA ALA A 116 2.07 -1.17 13.05
C ALA A 116 0.92 -0.76 13.98
N GLN A 117 0.33 0.41 13.74
CA GLN A 117 -0.82 0.88 14.52
C GLN A 117 -2.05 0.00 14.31
N ILE A 118 -2.33 -0.40 13.07
CA ILE A 118 -3.45 -1.32 12.76
C ILE A 118 -3.24 -2.66 13.45
N ALA A 119 -2.05 -3.26 13.32
CA ALA A 119 -1.74 -4.55 13.94
C ALA A 119 -1.87 -4.50 15.48
N LYS A 120 -1.45 -3.38 16.09
CA LYS A 120 -1.60 -3.16 17.54
C LYS A 120 -3.06 -2.99 17.97
N ARG A 121 -3.88 -2.28 17.17
CA ARG A 121 -5.28 -2.01 17.46
C ARG A 121 -6.18 -3.24 17.24
N TYR A 122 -5.81 -4.11 16.32
CA TYR A 122 -6.57 -5.28 15.91
C TYR A 122 -5.73 -6.58 16.05
N PRO A 123 -5.39 -6.99 17.29
CA PRO A 123 -4.57 -8.17 17.50
C PRO A 123 -5.23 -9.44 16.93
N GLY A 124 -4.46 -10.28 16.24
CA GLY A 124 -4.94 -11.51 15.62
C GLY A 124 -5.72 -11.34 14.30
N ARG A 125 -5.99 -10.09 13.88
CA ARG A 125 -6.72 -9.76 12.64
C ARG A 125 -5.78 -9.57 11.44
N ILE A 126 -4.48 -9.37 11.67
CA ILE A 126 -3.48 -9.24 10.60
C ILE A 126 -2.63 -10.51 10.55
N LEU A 127 -2.58 -11.16 9.39
CA LEU A 127 -1.77 -12.37 9.16
C LEU A 127 -0.31 -12.04 8.87
N ALA A 128 -0.09 -11.05 8.00
CA ALA A 128 1.24 -10.70 7.52
C ALA A 128 1.27 -9.25 7.05
N ILE A 129 2.44 -8.64 7.14
CA ILE A 129 2.72 -7.31 6.60
C ILE A 129 3.84 -7.41 5.56
N GLY A 130 3.59 -6.95 4.34
CA GLY A 130 4.59 -6.83 3.27
C GLY A 130 4.99 -5.37 3.05
N ILE A 131 6.27 -5.03 3.21
CA ILE A 131 6.79 -3.68 2.97
C ILE A 131 7.77 -3.70 1.80
N ARG A 132 7.42 -2.99 0.73
CA ARG A 132 8.36 -2.69 -0.34
C ARG A 132 9.34 -1.62 0.14
N GLN A 133 10.63 -1.92 0.00
CA GLN A 133 11.71 -0.98 0.31
C GLN A 133 12.13 -0.22 -0.93
N LEU A 134 11.97 1.11 -0.94
CA LEU A 134 12.44 1.95 -2.03
C LEU A 134 13.96 1.94 -2.06
N SER A 135 14.54 1.80 -3.26
CA SER A 135 15.98 1.94 -3.43
C SER A 135 16.40 3.41 -3.24
N PRO A 136 17.65 3.70 -2.85
CA PRO A 136 18.11 5.09 -2.68
C PRO A 136 17.86 5.98 -3.90
N ARG A 137 17.89 5.43 -5.12
CA ARG A 137 17.57 6.15 -6.37
C ARG A 137 16.09 6.54 -6.46
N GLU A 138 15.21 5.69 -5.96
CA GLU A 138 13.77 5.96 -5.88
C GLU A 138 13.45 6.92 -4.73
N SER A 139 14.15 6.77 -3.59
CA SER A 139 13.99 7.68 -2.45
C SER A 139 14.45 9.10 -2.76
N SER A 140 15.50 9.26 -3.59
CA SER A 140 16.05 10.57 -4.02
C SER A 140 15.20 11.29 -5.07
N GLY A 141 14.32 10.58 -5.78
CA GLY A 141 13.40 11.18 -6.76
C GLY A 141 12.15 11.80 -6.11
N SER A 142 11.95 11.54 -4.82
CA SER A 142 10.96 12.19 -3.98
C SER A 142 11.61 13.41 -3.35
N PHE A 143 11.22 14.60 -3.81
CA PHE A 143 11.71 15.94 -3.44
C PHE A 143 12.90 16.49 -4.23
N GLY A 144 12.62 17.59 -4.95
CA GLY A 144 13.62 18.57 -5.33
C GLY A 144 14.39 19.04 -4.11
N THR A 145 15.67 19.30 -4.35
CA THR A 145 16.72 19.70 -3.42
C THR A 145 16.24 20.59 -2.28
N VAL A 146 15.90 19.98 -1.15
CA VAL A 146 16.11 20.55 0.18
C VAL A 146 16.87 19.51 1.00
N SER A 147 18.10 19.87 1.30
CA SER A 147 19.03 19.18 2.17
C SER A 147 18.35 18.69 3.47
N GLY A 148 18.25 17.36 3.63
CA GLY A 148 18.02 16.70 4.91
C GLY A 148 16.82 15.75 4.93
N PHE A 149 17.10 14.44 4.97
CA PHE A 149 16.21 13.32 5.33
C PHE A 149 15.23 12.78 4.25
N SER A 150 15.79 12.04 3.29
CA SER A 150 15.07 10.90 2.69
C SER A 150 15.16 9.71 3.66
N THR A 151 14.30 9.69 4.68
CA THR A 151 14.29 8.62 5.70
C THR A 151 13.26 7.58 5.33
N THR A 152 13.69 6.48 4.71
CA THR A 152 12.88 5.25 4.67
C THR A 152 12.49 4.88 6.11
N GLN A 153 11.23 4.47 6.32
CA GLN A 153 10.79 4.12 7.66
C GLN A 153 11.41 2.79 8.12
N PRO A 154 11.78 2.67 9.41
CA PRO A 154 12.23 1.40 9.95
C PRO A 154 11.11 0.35 9.86
N ILE A 155 11.52 -0.93 9.86
CA ILE A 155 10.59 -2.06 9.87
C ILE A 155 9.63 -1.90 11.07
N PRO A 156 8.32 -2.07 10.85
CA PRO A 156 7.35 -1.93 11.92
C PRO A 156 7.60 -2.96 13.02
N VAL A 157 7.68 -2.49 14.27
CA VAL A 157 7.79 -3.37 15.45
C VAL A 157 6.38 -3.86 15.77
N THR A 158 6.08 -5.10 15.40
CA THR A 158 4.77 -5.72 15.60
C THR A 158 4.92 -7.20 15.95
N ASP A 159 3.93 -7.76 16.64
CA ASP A 159 3.86 -9.22 16.89
C ASP A 159 3.46 -10.02 15.62
N VAL A 160 3.15 -9.31 14.53
CA VAL A 160 2.79 -9.87 13.22
C VAL A 160 4.06 -10.00 12.36
N PRO A 161 4.23 -11.10 11.60
CA PRO A 161 5.36 -11.25 10.70
C PRO A 161 5.42 -10.19 9.60
N VAL A 162 6.60 -9.57 9.47
CA VAL A 162 6.87 -8.53 8.47
C VAL A 162 7.86 -9.05 7.43
N PHE A 163 7.52 -8.89 6.16
CA PHE A 163 8.32 -9.31 5.02
C PHE A 163 8.73 -8.08 4.22
N THR A 164 10.02 -7.93 3.94
CA THR A 164 10.54 -6.78 3.22
C THR A 164 11.27 -7.16 1.94
N GLY A 165 11.33 -6.24 0.99
CA GLY A 165 12.10 -6.41 -0.24
C GLY A 165 11.91 -5.26 -1.22
N THR A 166 12.84 -5.07 -2.16
CA THR A 166 12.77 -3.96 -3.12
C THR A 166 11.79 -4.20 -4.27
N THR A 167 11.44 -5.47 -4.49
CA THR A 167 10.54 -5.94 -5.54
C THR A 167 9.52 -6.93 -5.00
N GLY A 168 8.39 -7.12 -5.71
CA GLY A 168 7.42 -8.16 -5.36
C GLY A 168 8.03 -9.55 -5.44
N ALA A 169 9.01 -9.76 -6.33
CA ALA A 169 9.75 -11.00 -6.41
C ALA A 169 10.59 -11.32 -5.16
N ASN A 170 11.10 -10.30 -4.46
CA ASN A 170 11.83 -10.50 -3.20
C ASN A 170 10.87 -10.80 -2.05
N ILE A 171 9.80 -10.03 -1.92
CA ILE A 171 8.82 -10.19 -0.85
C ILE A 171 8.12 -11.54 -0.97
N MET A 172 7.71 -11.95 -2.18
CA MET A 172 6.98 -13.21 -2.35
C MET A 172 7.80 -14.46 -2.02
N LYS A 173 9.14 -14.41 -2.14
CA LYS A 173 10.01 -15.54 -1.79
C LYS A 173 9.96 -15.88 -0.30
N THR A 174 9.77 -14.89 0.56
CA THR A 174 9.73 -15.07 2.01
C THR A 174 8.29 -15.11 2.54
N MET A 175 7.39 -14.31 1.97
CA MET A 175 6.01 -14.20 2.45
C MET A 175 5.12 -15.37 2.01
N LEU A 176 5.22 -15.85 0.76
CA LEU A 176 4.30 -16.90 0.28
C LEU A 176 4.45 -18.22 1.04
N PRO A 177 5.67 -18.73 1.36
CA PRO A 177 5.82 -19.92 2.19
C PRO A 177 5.16 -19.77 3.56
N TYR A 178 5.22 -18.58 4.16
CA TYR A 178 4.53 -18.31 5.42
C TYR A 178 3.00 -18.34 5.25
N LEU A 179 2.46 -17.77 4.16
CA LEU A 179 1.02 -17.76 3.92
C LEU A 179 0.44 -19.15 3.62
N GLN A 180 1.25 -20.09 3.13
CA GLN A 180 0.81 -21.46 2.82
C GLN A 180 0.27 -22.23 4.04
N GLN A 181 0.64 -21.83 5.26
CA GLN A 181 0.13 -22.48 6.47
C GLN A 181 -1.35 -22.13 6.77
N PHE A 182 -1.95 -21.20 6.02
CA PHE A 182 -3.34 -20.74 6.22
C PHE A 182 -4.29 -21.11 5.07
N VAL A 183 -3.79 -21.83 4.07
CA VAL A 183 -4.55 -22.35 2.92
C VAL A 183 -4.93 -23.79 3.20
#